data_AF-A0AAW2MU69-F1
#
_entry.id   AF-A0AAW2MU69-F1
#
_cell.length_a   1.000
_cell.length_b   1.000
_cell.length_c   1.000
_cell.angle_alpha   90.00
_cell.angle_beta   90.00
_cell.angle_gamma   90.00
#
_symmetry.space_group_name_H-M   'P 1'
#
loop_
_entity.id
_entity.type
_entity.pdbx_description
1 polymer ?
#
loop_
_entity_poly.entity_id
_entity_poly.type
_entity_poly.pdbx_seq_one_letter_code
_entity_poly.pdbx_strand_id
1 'polypeptide(L)'
;MTKPCFYALVDALTSRGLLPQGQTSRVTSIEEVALFMQTVGMHKRHRDNMERFQHSLETINRRFHRVLSALCAMAPELITPPNFTEPHPRVANNPDFYPYFKDCVGAMDGTLVPAWVPEWTNTDIDRGKAA
;
A
#
# COMPACT_ATOMS: atom_id res chain seq x y z
N MET A 1 14.32 6.19 3.01
CA MET A 1 14.39 6.27 1.53
C MET A 1 15.69 6.95 1.13
N THR A 2 16.40 6.41 0.14
CA THR A 2 17.65 7.00 -0.35
C THR A 2 17.38 8.19 -1.27
N LYS A 3 18.34 9.11 -1.41
CA LYS A 3 18.23 10.27 -2.30
C LYS A 3 17.93 9.87 -3.77
N PRO A 4 18.58 8.86 -4.38
CA PRO A 4 18.27 8.45 -5.74
C PRO A 4 16.84 7.93 -5.92
N CYS A 5 16.34 7.11 -4.99
CA CYS A 5 14.97 6.59 -5.06
C CYS A 5 13.93 7.71 -4.98
N PHE A 6 14.19 8.75 -4.19
CA PHE A 6 13.31 9.92 -4.12
C PHE A 6 13.18 10.64 -5.46
N TYR A 7 14.32 10.96 -6.10
CA TYR A 7 14.30 11.62 -7.40
C TYR A 7 13.70 10.72 -8.48
N ALA A 8 13.98 9.42 -8.46
CA ALA A 8 13.34 8.47 -9.37
C ALA A 8 11.81 8.49 -9.27
N LEU A 9 11.25 8.64 -8.07
CA LEU A 9 9.80 8.79 -7.91
C LEU A 9 9.30 10.12 -8.46
N VAL A 10 9.99 11.22 -8.16
CA VAL A 10 9.64 12.55 -8.68
C VAL A 10 9.62 12.50 -10.21
N ASP A 11 10.68 11.97 -10.82
CA ASP A 11 10.83 11.83 -12.27
C ASP A 11 9.76 10.91 -12.86
N ALA A 12 9.42 9.80 -12.20
CA ALA A 12 8.36 8.90 -12.63
C ALA A 12 6.98 9.59 -12.67
N LEU A 13 6.70 10.48 -11.73
CA LEU A 13 5.44 11.24 -11.64
C LEU A 13 5.41 12.40 -12.65
N THR A 14 6.52 13.11 -12.85
CA THR A 14 6.59 14.23 -13.81
C THR A 14 6.66 13.76 -15.27
N SER A 15 7.43 12.72 -15.57
CA SER A 15 7.56 12.18 -16.95
C SER A 15 6.24 11.64 -17.50
N ARG A 16 5.36 11.11 -16.63
CA ARG A 16 4.00 10.69 -16.96
C ARG A 16 2.99 11.86 -17.03
N GLY A 17 3.44 13.09 -16.78
CA GLY A 17 2.56 14.26 -16.76
C GLY A 17 1.57 14.29 -15.59
N LEU A 18 1.78 13.49 -14.54
CA LEU A 18 0.86 13.38 -13.40
C LEU A 18 1.02 14.53 -12.40
N LEU A 19 2.19 15.18 -12.39
CA LEU A 19 2.47 16.41 -11.65
C LEU A 19 2.84 17.56 -12.60
N PRO A 20 1.88 18.09 -13.39
CA PRO A 20 2.18 19.12 -14.38
C PRO A 20 2.62 20.43 -13.71
N GLN A 21 3.81 20.93 -14.02
CA GLN A 21 4.20 22.26 -13.54
C GLN A 21 3.64 23.33 -14.47
N GLY A 22 2.69 24.13 -13.97
CA GLY A 22 2.28 25.37 -14.63
C GLY A 22 3.35 26.45 -14.45
N GLN A 23 3.43 27.39 -15.40
CA GLN A 23 4.36 28.53 -15.36
C GLN A 23 4.26 29.38 -14.07
N THR A 24 3.13 29.29 -13.35
CA THR A 24 2.88 30.03 -12.10
C THR A 24 2.92 29.16 -10.84
N SER A 25 3.31 27.88 -10.95
CA SER A 25 3.34 27.00 -9.78
C SER A 25 4.44 27.43 -8.83
N ARG A 26 4.04 28.03 -7.70
CA ARG A 26 4.95 28.44 -6.62
C ARG A 26 5.54 27.26 -5.83
N VAL A 27 5.02 26.06 -6.04
CA VAL A 27 5.48 24.82 -5.38
C VAL A 27 6.02 23.89 -6.44
N THR A 28 7.23 23.36 -6.20
CA THR A 28 7.90 22.46 -7.14
C THR A 28 7.40 21.01 -7.01
N SER A 29 7.50 20.18 -8.05
CA SER A 29 7.08 18.76 -7.95
C SER A 29 7.91 18.01 -6.90
N ILE A 30 9.19 18.39 -6.75
CA ILE A 30 10.07 17.89 -5.69
C ILE A 30 9.49 18.20 -4.31
N GLU A 31 9.09 19.46 -4.10
CA GLU A 31 8.53 19.90 -2.83
C GLU A 31 7.18 19.25 -2.53
N GLU A 32 6.30 19.13 -3.52
CA GLU A 32 5.01 18.44 -3.37
C GLU A 32 5.20 16.98 -2.92
N VAL A 33 6.12 16.25 -3.56
CA VAL A 33 6.41 14.84 -3.21
C VAL A 33 7.10 14.76 -1.85
N ALA A 34 8.01 15.68 -1.53
CA ALA A 34 8.66 15.73 -0.21
C ALA A 34 7.64 15.98 0.92
N LEU A 35 6.71 16.91 0.72
CA LEU A 35 5.61 17.21 1.64
C LEU A 35 4.74 15.97 1.87
N PHE A 36 4.33 15.29 0.79
CA PHE A 36 3.53 14.07 0.88
C PHE A 36 4.26 13.00 1.72
N MET A 37 5.54 12.77 1.44
CA MET A 37 6.35 11.80 2.19
C MET A 37 6.58 12.16 3.65
N GLN A 38 6.72 13.45 4.00
CA GLN A 38 6.77 13.87 5.40
C GLN A 38 5.47 13.47 6.13
N THR A 39 4.32 13.62 5.47
CA THR A 39 3.03 13.23 6.07
C THR A 39 2.88 11.72 6.17
N VAL A 40 3.03 10.96 5.08
CA VAL A 40 2.74 9.51 5.09
C VAL A 40 3.88 8.67 5.65
N GLY A 41 5.14 9.06 5.41
CA GLY A 41 6.32 8.28 5.78
C GLY A 41 6.92 8.66 7.12
N MET A 42 6.65 9.87 7.63
CA MET A 42 7.18 10.35 8.91
C MET A 42 6.09 10.78 9.90
N HIS A 43 4.81 10.51 9.59
CA HIS A 43 3.65 10.86 10.40
C HIS A 43 3.59 12.34 10.80
N LYS A 44 4.10 13.24 9.94
CA LYS A 44 4.07 14.68 10.20
C LYS A 44 2.67 15.24 9.95
N ARG A 45 2.21 16.09 10.87
CA ARG A 45 0.93 16.79 10.71
C ARG A 45 1.10 17.87 9.65
N HIS A 46 0.00 18.24 8.98
CA HIS A 46 0.04 19.33 8.00
C HIS A 46 0.56 20.65 8.59
N ARG A 47 0.33 20.90 9.90
CA ARG A 47 0.88 22.07 10.60
C ARG A 47 2.41 22.05 10.67
N ASP A 48 3.03 20.88 10.86
CA ASP A 48 4.50 20.76 10.86
C ASP A 48 5.06 21.05 9.46
N ASN A 49 4.34 20.62 8.42
CA ASN A 49 4.71 20.91 7.04
C ASN A 49 4.51 22.39 6.67
N MET A 50 3.51 23.08 7.22
CA MET A 50 3.36 24.52 7.04
C MET A 50 4.61 25.27 7.51
N GLU A 51 5.09 24.93 8.72
CA GLU A 51 6.29 25.54 9.29
C GLU A 51 7.54 25.17 8.49
N ARG A 52 7.65 23.91 8.04
CA ARG A 52 8.84 23.44 7.33
C ARG A 52 8.96 23.98 5.90
N PHE A 53 7.85 24.04 5.17
CA PHE A 53 7.81 24.44 3.76
C PHE A 53 7.34 25.90 3.58
N GLN A 54 7.01 26.59 4.67
CA GLN A 54 6.58 28.00 4.67
C GLN A 54 5.40 28.24 3.73
N HIS A 55 4.39 27.37 3.85
CA HIS A 55 3.19 27.38 3.02
C HIS A 55 1.93 27.36 3.88
N SER A 56 0.85 27.94 3.36
CA SER A 56 -0.45 27.92 4.03
C SER A 56 -0.99 26.49 4.15
N LEU A 57 -1.82 26.23 5.16
CA LEU A 57 -2.45 24.92 5.34
C LEU A 57 -3.22 24.46 4.09
N GLU A 58 -3.88 25.43 3.45
CA GLU A 58 -4.61 25.23 2.20
C GLU A 58 -3.69 24.73 1.08
N THR A 59 -2.51 25.33 0.93
CA THR A 59 -1.52 24.89 -0.06
C THR A 59 -0.99 23.52 0.29
N ILE A 60 -0.65 23.27 1.57
CA ILE A 60 -0.19 21.96 2.02
C ILE A 60 -1.22 20.86 1.68
N ASN A 61 -2.48 21.10 2.03
CA ASN A 61 -3.57 20.16 1.79
C ASN A 61 -3.79 19.88 0.30
N ARG A 62 -3.82 20.94 -0.53
CA ARG A 62 -4.00 20.80 -1.98
C ARG A 62 -2.86 20.02 -2.62
N ARG A 63 -1.61 20.30 -2.24
CA ARG A 63 -0.43 19.60 -2.79
C ARG A 63 -0.37 18.15 -2.34
N PHE A 64 -0.72 17.87 -1.08
CA PHE A 64 -0.83 16.50 -0.57
C PHE A 64 -1.80 15.66 -1.41
N HIS A 65 -3.02 16.15 -1.63
CA HIS A 65 -4.03 15.41 -2.39
C HIS A 65 -3.65 15.26 -3.86
N ARG A 66 -2.96 16.25 -4.43
CA ARG A 66 -2.47 16.17 -5.80
C ARG A 66 -1.46 15.05 -5.99
N VAL A 67 -0.50 14.90 -5.08
CA VAL A 67 0.46 13.78 -5.10
C VAL A 67 -0.26 12.45 -4.84
N LEU A 68 -1.21 12.42 -3.90
CA LEU A 68 -2.02 11.22 -3.65
C LEU A 68 -2.75 10.75 -4.92
N SER A 69 -3.44 11.66 -5.62
CA SER A 69 -4.13 11.33 -6.87
C SER A 69 -3.16 10.85 -7.96
N ALA A 70 -1.98 11.47 -8.08
CA ALA A 70 -0.96 11.03 -9.02
C ALA A 70 -0.45 9.60 -8.71
N LEU A 71 -0.22 9.29 -7.44
CA LEU A 71 0.16 7.94 -7.01
C LEU A 71 -0.95 6.91 -7.23
N CYS A 72 -2.21 7.27 -6.96
CA CYS A 72 -3.36 6.43 -7.26
C CYS A 72 -3.50 6.15 -8.76
N ALA A 73 -3.19 7.13 -9.62
CA ALA A 73 -3.18 6.94 -11.06
C ALA A 73 -2.06 6.00 -11.53
N MET A 74 -0.92 5.96 -10.83
CA MET A 74 0.16 4.98 -11.09
C MET A 74 -0.09 3.61 -10.48
N ALA A 75 -0.99 3.51 -9.49
CA ALA A 75 -1.20 2.27 -8.74
C ALA A 75 -1.49 1.05 -9.63
N PRO A 76 -2.26 1.12 -10.72
CA PRO A 76 -2.48 -0.05 -11.59
C PRO A 76 -1.21 -0.59 -12.27
N GLU A 77 -0.21 0.27 -12.55
CA GLU A 77 1.09 -0.17 -13.09
C GLU A 77 1.98 -0.80 -12.03
N LEU A 78 1.85 -0.37 -10.77
CA LEU A 78 2.73 -0.76 -9.66
C LEU A 78 2.18 -1.93 -8.85
N ILE A 79 0.85 -1.99 -8.70
CA ILE A 79 0.12 -2.96 -7.90
C ILE A 79 -0.62 -3.86 -8.88
N THR A 80 0.11 -4.83 -9.43
CA THR A 80 -0.50 -5.89 -10.23
C THR A 80 -1.04 -6.95 -9.29
N PRO A 81 -2.36 -7.24 -9.29
CA PRO A 81 -2.86 -8.35 -8.50
C PRO A 81 -2.22 -9.66 -8.97
N PRO A 82 -2.00 -10.63 -8.05
CA PRO A 82 -1.56 -11.96 -8.44
C PRO A 82 -2.58 -12.60 -9.39
N ASN A 83 -2.13 -13.61 -10.14
CA ASN A 83 -3.04 -14.38 -10.98
C ASN A 83 -4.11 -15.04 -10.10
N PHE A 84 -5.37 -14.60 -10.22
CA PHE A 84 -6.49 -15.13 -9.46
C PHE A 84 -7.09 -16.42 -10.04
N THR A 85 -6.46 -16.99 -11.06
CA THR A 85 -6.96 -18.21 -11.72
C THR A 85 -6.47 -19.48 -11.05
N GLU A 86 -5.30 -19.44 -10.42
CA GLU A 86 -4.67 -20.64 -9.85
C GLU A 86 -4.36 -20.44 -8.36
N PRO A 87 -4.59 -21.48 -7.52
CA PRO A 87 -4.23 -21.42 -6.11
C PRO A 87 -2.73 -21.17 -5.94
N HIS A 88 -2.37 -20.46 -4.88
CA HIS A 88 -0.98 -20.17 -4.57
C HIS A 88 -0.13 -21.47 -4.57
N PRO A 89 1.11 -21.49 -5.10
CA PRO A 89 1.90 -22.73 -5.25
C PRO A 89 2.05 -23.55 -3.96
N ARG A 90 2.06 -22.88 -2.80
CA ARG A 90 2.11 -23.51 -1.47
C ARG A 90 0.87 -24.36 -1.14
N VAL A 91 -0.29 -24.01 -1.70
CA VAL A 91 -1.53 -24.79 -1.59
C VAL A 91 -1.63 -25.81 -2.70
N ALA A 92 -1.31 -25.44 -3.94
CA ALA A 92 -1.30 -26.35 -5.08
C ALA A 92 -0.40 -27.59 -4.86
N ASN A 93 0.77 -27.39 -4.23
CA ASN A 93 1.76 -28.44 -4.03
C ASN A 93 1.62 -29.20 -2.69
N ASN A 94 0.65 -28.85 -1.84
CA ASN A 94 0.44 -29.51 -0.56
C ASN A 94 -0.89 -30.30 -0.56
N PRO A 95 -0.84 -31.65 -0.58
CA PRO A 95 -2.04 -32.49 -0.55
C PRO A 95 -2.93 -32.27 0.67
N ASP A 96 -2.37 -31.83 1.80
CA ASP A 96 -3.15 -31.57 3.03
C ASP A 96 -3.91 -30.24 2.95
N PHE A 97 -3.41 -29.27 2.18
CA PHE A 97 -4.04 -27.95 2.05
C PHE A 97 -4.93 -27.84 0.82
N TYR A 98 -4.56 -28.52 -0.26
CA TYR A 98 -5.24 -28.41 -1.55
C TYR A 98 -6.76 -28.65 -1.48
N PRO A 99 -7.28 -29.70 -0.79
CA PRO A 99 -8.72 -29.95 -0.73
C PRO A 99 -9.52 -28.82 -0.08
N TYR A 100 -8.92 -28.11 0.88
CA TYR A 100 -9.58 -27.06 1.66
C TYR A 100 -9.43 -25.68 1.05
N PHE A 101 -8.33 -25.41 0.33
CA PHE A 101 -7.95 -24.07 -0.10
C PHE A 101 -7.81 -23.90 -1.62
N LYS A 102 -8.18 -24.90 -2.44
CA LYS A 102 -8.10 -24.83 -3.92
C LYS A 102 -8.82 -23.64 -4.54
N ASP A 103 -9.94 -23.20 -3.94
CA ASP A 103 -10.77 -22.09 -4.44
C ASP A 103 -10.49 -20.76 -3.70
N CYS A 104 -9.55 -20.76 -2.73
CA CYS A 104 -9.16 -19.59 -1.96
C CYS A 104 -8.11 -18.74 -2.69
N VAL A 105 -8.33 -18.50 -3.98
CA VAL A 105 -7.39 -17.74 -4.81
C VAL A 105 -7.50 -16.24 -4.49
N GLY A 106 -6.36 -15.58 -4.28
CA GLY A 106 -6.30 -14.17 -3.91
C GLY A 106 -6.57 -13.84 -2.44
N ALA A 107 -7.18 -14.76 -1.68
CA ALA A 107 -7.31 -14.63 -0.23
C ALA A 107 -5.97 -14.82 0.50
N MET A 108 -5.07 -15.62 -0.09
CA MET A 108 -3.73 -15.87 0.42
C MET A 108 -2.71 -15.05 -0.36
N ASP A 109 -2.56 -13.77 -0.02
CA ASP A 109 -1.58 -12.84 -0.60
C ASP A 109 -0.15 -13.03 -0.02
N GLY A 110 0.20 -14.27 0.35
CA GLY A 110 1.50 -14.61 0.97
C GLY A 110 1.72 -14.13 2.41
N THR A 111 0.86 -13.26 2.95
CA THR A 111 0.91 -12.82 4.36
C THR A 111 0.24 -13.86 5.26
N LEU A 112 1.00 -14.87 5.69
CA LEU A 112 0.54 -15.87 6.64
C LEU A 112 0.79 -15.39 8.08
N VAL A 113 -0.29 -15.15 8.83
CA VAL A 113 -0.20 -14.86 10.27
C VAL A 113 -0.20 -16.20 11.03
N PRO A 114 0.81 -16.49 11.88
CA PRO A 114 0.77 -17.66 12.73
C PRO A 114 -0.47 -17.64 13.63
N ALA A 115 -1.27 -18.70 13.57
CA ALA A 115 -2.44 -18.88 14.40
C ALA A 115 -2.36 -20.23 15.12
N TRP A 116 -2.81 -20.27 16.37
CA TRP A 116 -2.91 -21.47 17.18
C TRP A 116 -4.34 -21.61 17.69
N VAL A 117 -4.84 -22.84 17.72
CA VAL A 117 -6.12 -23.17 18.33
C VAL A 117 -5.93 -23.18 19.85
N PRO A 118 -6.67 -22.38 20.62
CA PRO A 118 -6.54 -22.39 22.06
C PRO A 118 -7.11 -23.69 22.64
N GLU A 119 -6.45 -24.19 23.68
CA GLU A 119 -6.58 -25.55 24.23
C GLU A 119 -8.01 -25.98 24.56
N TRP A 120 -8.88 -25.04 24.95
CA TRP A 120 -10.28 -25.29 25.34
C TRP A 120 -11.24 -25.66 24.19
N THR A 121 -10.80 -25.58 22.93
CA THR A 121 -11.64 -25.99 21.78
C THR A 121 -11.44 -27.45 21.37
N ASN A 122 -10.38 -28.13 21.85
CA ASN A 122 -10.18 -29.56 21.60
C ASN A 122 -11.20 -30.44 22.34
N THR A 123 -11.77 -29.96 23.45
CA THR A 123 -12.77 -30.70 24.24
C THR A 123 -14.16 -30.80 23.60
N ASP A 124 -14.46 -29.99 22.58
CA ASP A 124 -15.78 -30.01 21.94
C ASP A 124 -15.80 -30.78 20.61
N ILE A 125 -14.64 -31.01 19.97
CA ILE A 125 -14.56 -31.84 18.75
C ILE A 125 -14.77 -33.32 19.08
N ASP A 126 -14.29 -33.80 20.24
CA ASP A 126 -14.47 -35.19 20.68
C ASP A 126 -15.90 -35.48 21.18
N ARG A 127 -16.71 -34.47 21.47
CA ARG A 127 -18.12 -34.66 21.90
C ARG A 127 -19.08 -34.92 20.74
N GLY A 128 -18.65 -34.71 19.49
CA GLY A 128 -19.47 -34.95 18.29
C GLY A 128 -19.39 -36.36 17.70
N LYS A 129 -18.59 -37.27 18.28
CA LYS A 129 -18.43 -38.67 17.78
C LYS A 129 -19.18 -39.73 18.59
N ALA A 130 -20.06 -39.33 19.51
CA ALA A 130 -20.91 -40.22 20.28
C ALA A 130 -22.38 -39.80 20.14
N ALA A 131 -23.00 -40.11 19.00
CA ALA A 131 -24.44 -40.18 18.81
C ALA A 131 -24.75 -41.20 17.70
#